data_AF-A0A3D3EFZ7-F1
#
_entry.id   AF-A0A3D3EFZ7-F1
#
_cell.length_a   1.000
_cell.length_b   1.000
_cell.length_c   1.000
_cell.angle_alpha   90.00
_cell.angle_beta   90.00
_cell.angle_gamma   90.00
#
_symmetry.space_group_name_H-M   'P 1'
#
loop_
_entity.id
_entity.type
_entity.pdbx_description
1 polymer ?
#
loop_
_entity_poly.entity_id
_entity_poly.type
_entity_poly.pdbx_seq_one_letter_code
_entity_poly.pdbx_strand_id
1 'polypeptide(L)'
;GNQEKAARGDTVLATSTRLFKGRVVEDSEDKAGESLLASTPVVVLSAILGRTPTLDEYKTAVEGINLTRFAPPLATPGTTQSAHF
;
A
#
# COMPACT_ATOMS: atom_id res chain seq x y z
N GLY A 1 -6.06 6.61 -13.75
CA GLY A 1 -4.65 6.91 -14.00
C GLY A 1 -4.62 8.05 -14.97
N ASN A 2 -4.42 9.26 -14.45
CA ASN A 2 -4.19 10.49 -15.22
C ASN A 2 -3.10 11.32 -14.48
N GLN A 3 -2.18 10.60 -13.86
CA GLN A 3 -1.18 11.05 -12.90
C GLN A 3 0.13 10.34 -13.24
N GLU A 4 1.23 10.88 -12.72
CA GLU A 4 2.60 10.39 -12.90
C GLU A 4 2.68 8.86 -12.79
N LYS A 5 3.28 8.23 -13.80
CA LYS A 5 3.54 6.79 -13.83
C LYS A 5 5.03 6.57 -13.59
N ALA A 6 5.36 5.51 -12.88
CA ALA A 6 6.75 5.11 -12.72
C ALA A 6 7.35 4.66 -14.06
N ALA A 7 8.68 4.62 -14.14
CA ALA A 7 9.37 4.24 -15.37
C ALA A 7 9.01 2.81 -15.80
N ARG A 8 9.00 2.57 -17.12
CA ARG A 8 8.57 1.30 -17.68
C ARG A 8 9.50 0.16 -17.24
N GLY A 9 8.93 -0.95 -16.81
CA GLY A 9 9.67 -2.13 -16.32
C GLY A 9 10.18 -2.03 -14.88
N ASP A 10 9.88 -0.95 -14.15
CA ASP A 10 10.25 -0.82 -12.74
C ASP A 10 9.35 -1.65 -11.81
N THR A 11 9.89 -1.92 -10.62
CA THR A 11 9.15 -2.56 -9.53
C THR A 11 8.77 -1.47 -8.52
N VAL A 12 7.47 -1.25 -8.32
CA VAL A 12 6.95 -0.19 -7.45
C VAL A 12 6.14 -0.77 -6.30
N LEU A 13 6.37 -0.23 -5.10
CA LEU A 13 5.58 -0.51 -3.91
C LEU A 13 4.56 0.61 -3.69
N ALA A 14 3.29 0.28 -3.50
CA ALA A 14 2.23 1.26 -3.30
C ALA A 14 1.24 0.84 -2.20
N THR A 15 0.68 1.81 -1.49
CA THR A 15 -0.41 1.63 -0.49
C THR A 15 -1.81 1.71 -1.14
N SER A 16 -1.91 1.44 -2.44
CA SER A 16 -3.16 1.57 -3.21
C SER A 16 -4.11 0.39 -2.99
N THR A 17 -5.43 0.61 -3.07
CA THR A 17 -6.41 -0.48 -2.87
C THR A 17 -6.53 -1.44 -4.06
N ARG A 18 -6.04 -1.06 -5.25
CA ARG A 18 -6.09 -1.88 -6.47
C ARG A 18 -4.84 -1.65 -7.31
N LEU A 19 -4.09 -2.72 -7.57
CA LEU A 19 -2.95 -2.74 -8.49
C LEU A 19 -3.31 -3.60 -9.69
N PHE A 20 -3.95 -2.98 -10.67
CA PHE A 20 -4.13 -3.62 -11.97
C PHE A 20 -2.87 -3.43 -12.81
N LYS A 21 -2.52 -4.41 -13.65
CA LYS A 21 -1.42 -4.27 -14.61
C LYS A 21 -1.58 -2.97 -15.41
N GLY A 22 -0.50 -2.20 -15.58
CA GLY A 22 -0.52 -0.91 -16.29
C GLY A 22 -1.09 0.28 -15.50
N ARG A 23 -1.51 0.10 -14.24
CA ARG A 23 -2.08 1.20 -13.44
C ARG A 23 -1.02 2.11 -12.82
N VAL A 24 0.05 1.53 -12.30
CA VAL A 24 1.15 2.27 -11.62
C VAL A 24 2.44 2.21 -12.44
N VAL A 25 2.72 1.06 -13.03
CA VAL A 25 3.86 0.84 -13.93
C VAL A 25 3.37 0.16 -15.20
N GLU A 26 3.91 0.59 -16.34
CA GLU A 26 3.74 -0.10 -17.62
C GLU A 26 4.90 -1.08 -17.87
N ASP A 27 4.64 -2.13 -18.64
CA ASP A 27 5.69 -3.04 -19.10
C ASP A 27 6.65 -2.30 -20.05
N SER A 28 7.95 -2.63 -19.98
CA SER A 28 8.91 -2.29 -21.03
C SER A 28 8.98 -3.42 -22.07
N GLU A 29 9.73 -3.20 -23.15
CA GLU A 29 9.92 -4.22 -24.19
C GLU A 29 10.61 -5.49 -23.63
N ASP A 30 11.46 -5.32 -22.62
CA ASP A 30 12.29 -6.40 -22.06
C ASP A 30 11.86 -6.87 -20.67
N LYS A 31 11.03 -6.10 -19.96
CA LYS A 31 10.68 -6.38 -18.55
C LYS A 31 9.25 -5.95 -18.21
N ALA A 32 8.50 -6.85 -17.57
CA ALA A 32 7.19 -6.52 -17.04
C ALA A 32 7.30 -5.52 -15.88
N GLY A 33 6.44 -4.50 -15.87
CA GLY A 33 6.31 -3.54 -14.78
C GLY A 33 5.59 -4.18 -13.61
N GLU A 34 6.22 -4.18 -12.43
CA GLU A 34 5.70 -4.86 -11.26
C GLU A 34 5.12 -3.84 -10.28
N SER A 35 3.90 -4.10 -9.82
CA SER A 35 3.23 -3.28 -8.82
C SER A 35 2.91 -4.13 -7.60
N LEU A 36 3.57 -3.84 -6.49
CA LEU A 36 3.46 -4.57 -5.23
C LEU A 36 2.64 -3.76 -4.22
N LEU A 37 1.65 -4.41 -3.61
CA LEU A 37 0.83 -3.82 -2.58
C LEU A 37 1.51 -4.00 -1.23
N ALA A 38 1.80 -2.91 -0.55
CA ALA A 38 2.46 -2.92 0.74
C ALA A 38 1.79 -1.96 1.74
N SER A 39 2.00 -2.22 3.03
CA SER A 39 1.56 -1.32 4.10
C SER A 39 2.40 -0.04 4.13
N THR A 40 1.85 1.04 4.68
CA THR A 40 2.54 2.34 4.76
C THR A 40 3.95 2.25 5.37
N PRO A 41 4.19 1.52 6.49
CA PRO A 41 5.54 1.43 7.04
C PRO A 41 6.51 0.68 6.12
N VAL A 42 6.05 -0.35 5.39
CA VAL A 42 6.89 -1.08 4.43
C VAL A 42 7.24 -0.21 3.24
N VAL A 43 6.30 0.57 2.71
CA VAL A 43 6.56 1.51 1.60
C VAL A 43 7.58 2.56 2.00
N VAL A 44 7.41 3.17 3.18
CA VAL A 44 8.35 4.17 3.70
C VAL A 44 9.75 3.57 3.90
N LEU A 45 9.83 2.41 4.53
CA LEU A 45 11.11 1.74 4.78
C LEU A 45 11.81 1.34 3.46
N SER A 46 11.04 0.89 2.47
CA SER A 46 11.58 0.54 1.15
C SER A 46 12.05 1.77 0.37
N ALA A 47 11.37 2.90 0.51
CA ALA A 47 11.78 4.17 -0.10
C ALA A 47 13.10 4.69 0.48
N ILE A 48 13.35 4.44 1.77
CA ILE A 48 14.61 4.81 2.44
C ILE A 48 15.75 3.85 2.03
N LEU A 49 15.48 2.54 2.01
CA LEU A 49 16.51 1.52 1.77
C LEU A 49 16.79 1.24 0.29
N GLY A 50 15.88 1.62 -0.61
CA GLY A 50 15.95 1.28 -2.04
C GLY A 50 15.76 -0.21 -2.34
N ARG A 51 15.28 -1.00 -1.37
CA ARG A 51 15.02 -2.44 -1.48
C ARG A 51 13.88 -2.87 -0.56
N THR A 52 13.37 -4.08 -0.77
CA THR A 52 12.44 -4.70 0.17
C THR A 52 13.14 -4.92 1.53
N PRO A 53 12.57 -4.41 2.63
CA PRO A 53 13.12 -4.63 3.96
C PRO A 53 12.96 -6.10 4.38
N THR A 54 13.87 -6.55 5.24
CA THR A 54 13.71 -7.82 5.93
C THR A 54 12.62 -7.71 7.00
N LEU A 55 12.11 -8.86 7.46
CA LEU A 55 11.07 -8.87 8.49
C LEU A 55 11.56 -8.26 9.82
N ASP A 56 12.84 -8.43 10.16
CA ASP A 56 13.40 -7.89 11.39
C ASP A 56 13.59 -6.38 11.31
N GLU A 57 14.08 -5.86 10.18
CA GLU A 57 14.13 -4.40 9.93
C GLU A 57 12.75 -3.76 10.01
N TYR A 58 11.73 -4.42 9.47
CA TYR A 58 10.35 -3.96 9.59
C TYR A 58 9.89 -3.93 11.04
N LYS A 59 10.09 -5.01 11.82
CA LYS A 59 9.67 -5.09 13.22
C LYS A 59 10.32 -4.00 14.07
N THR A 60 11.63 -3.78 13.89
CA THR A 60 12.36 -2.72 14.59
C THR A 60 11.86 -1.33 14.16
N ALA A 61 11.60 -1.13 12.87
CA ALA A 61 11.12 0.17 12.37
C ALA A 61 9.70 0.52 12.84
N VAL A 62 8.85 -0.48 13.11
CA VAL A 62 7.48 -0.27 13.62
C VAL A 62 7.39 -0.36 15.14
N GLU A 63 8.49 -0.68 15.82
CA GLU A 63 8.54 -0.73 17.29
C GLU A 63 8.30 0.68 17.86
N GLY A 64 7.31 0.80 18.75
CA GLY A 64 6.91 2.10 19.31
C GLY A 64 5.99 2.94 18.41
N ILE A 65 5.68 2.51 17.18
CA ILE A 65 4.66 3.16 16.35
C ILE A 65 3.28 2.67 16.79
N ASN A 66 2.46 3.57 17.32
CA ASN A 66 1.04 3.31 17.56
C ASN A 66 0.28 3.29 16.22
N LEU A 67 0.34 2.16 15.51
CA LEU A 67 -0.52 1.91 14.37
C LEU A 67 -1.97 1.95 14.84
N THR A 68 -2.80 2.74 14.17
CA THR A 68 -4.22 2.88 14.51
C THR A 68 -4.89 1.52 14.41
N ARG A 69 -5.14 0.90 15.57
CA ARG A 69 -5.97 -0.30 15.67
C ARG A 69 -7.41 0.17 15.61
N PHE A 70 -7.94 0.35 14.41
CA PHE A 70 -9.37 0.50 14.25
C PHE A 70 -10.04 -0.79 14.75
N ALA A 71 -10.54 -0.75 15.98
CA ALA A 71 -11.43 -1.75 16.51
C ALA A 71 -12.84 -1.19 16.34
N PRO A 72 -13.73 -1.82 15.55
CA PRO A 72 -15.11 -1.39 15.50
C PRO A 72 -15.69 -1.40 16.92
N PRO A 73 -16.45 -0.37 17.32
CA PRO A 73 -17.09 -0.36 18.62
C PRO A 73 -17.98 -1.61 18.75
N LEU A 74 -17.84 -2.34 19.86
CA LEU A 74 -18.68 -3.51 20.19
C LEU A 74 -20.15 -3.14 20.44
N ALA A 75 -20.47 -1.84 20.42
CA ALA A 75 -21.82 -1.36 20.51
C ALA A 75 -22.60 -1.83 19.28
N THR A 76 -23.65 -2.62 19.52
CA THR A 76 -24.66 -2.97 18.53
C THR A 76 -25.09 -1.69 17.82
N PRO A 77 -24.99 -1.58 16.49
CA PRO A 77 -25.43 -0.39 15.79
C PRO A 77 -26.91 -0.19 16.12
N GLY A 78 -27.21 0.87 16.89
CA GLY A 78 -28.58 1.29 17.11
C GLY A 78 -29.18 1.64 15.77
N THR A 79 -30.16 0.85 15.34
CA THR A 79 -31.04 1.05 14.17
C THR A 79 -30.43 1.90 13.05
N THR A 80 -29.85 1.26 12.04
CA THR A 80 -29.58 1.89 10.74
C THR A 80 -30.86 2.53 10.20
N GLN A 81 -31.02 3.84 10.40
CA GLN A 81 -31.90 4.62 9.54
C GLN A 81 -31.16 4.78 8.23
N SER A 82 -31.48 3.89 7.29
CA SER A 82 -31.10 4.03 5.89
C SER A 82 -31.57 5.41 5.42
N ALA A 83 -30.67 6.38 5.39
CA ALA A 83 -30.89 7.62 4.67
C ALA A 83 -30.78 7.28 3.18
N HIS A 84 -31.90 6.82 2.61
CA HIS A 84 -32.15 6.93 1.20
C HIS A 84 -32.12 8.42 0.84
N PHE A 85 -31.25 8.78 -0.10
CA PHE A 85 -31.37 10.00 -0.90
C PHE A 85 -31.51 9.58 -2.36
#